data_AF-A0A382ABH7-F1
#
_entry.id   AF-A0A382ABH7-F1
#
_cell.length_a   1.000
_cell.length_b   1.000
_cell.length_c   1.000
_cell.angle_alpha   90.00
_cell.angle_beta   90.00
_cell.angle_gamma   90.00
#
_symmetry.space_group_name_H-M   'P 1'
#
loop_
_entity.id
_entity.type
_entity.pdbx_description
1 polymer ?
#
loop_
_entity_poly.entity_id
_entity_poly.type
_entity_poly.pdbx_seq_one_letter_code
_entity_poly.pdbx_strand_id
1 'polypeptide(L)'
;YPNRMLYIWGLIPVRSMWLVIIMGSIAFFGLLGNADGISHVTHISGMLIGYVLLKKKWRWRDIWFAIRKKTIEFQVQRYEEKSIKNKMLQKDIDVILEKIQKVGFIGLSDREQSKLYEASKTMSKDGQKD
;
A
#
# COMPACT_ATOMS: atom_id res chain seq x y z
N TYR A 1 -17.13 5.73 17.91
CA TYR A 1 -17.95 6.56 18.79
C TYR A 1 -19.10 5.73 19.39
N PRO A 2 -18.82 4.88 20.39
CA PRO A 2 -19.79 3.88 20.90
C PRO A 2 -20.99 4.50 21.64
N ASN A 3 -20.85 5.71 22.18
CA ASN A 3 -21.87 6.38 22.99
C ASN A 3 -22.58 7.53 22.26
N ARG A 4 -22.54 7.59 20.93
CA ARG A 4 -23.32 8.60 20.21
C ARG A 4 -24.80 8.23 20.23
N MET A 5 -25.64 9.21 20.52
CA MET A 5 -27.09 9.07 20.53
C MET A 5 -27.59 9.12 19.08
N LEU A 6 -28.27 8.06 18.66
CA LEU A 6 -28.96 7.96 17.39
C LEU A 6 -30.45 8.03 17.68
N TYR A 7 -31.16 8.91 16.98
CA TYR A 7 -32.59 9.05 17.14
C TYR A 7 -33.29 8.08 16.19
N ILE A 8 -33.90 7.04 16.76
CA ILE A 8 -34.74 6.11 16.00
C ILE A 8 -36.01 6.87 15.60
N TRP A 9 -36.25 6.99 14.28
CA TRP A 9 -37.38 7.75 13.71
C TRP A 9 -37.46 9.22 14.15
N GLY A 10 -36.34 9.81 14.59
CA GLY A 10 -36.29 11.20 15.08
C GLY A 10 -36.85 11.45 16.48
N LEU A 11 -37.40 10.43 17.15
CA LEU A 11 -38.14 10.57 18.42
C LEU A 11 -37.41 9.97 19.62
N ILE A 12 -36.83 8.77 19.48
CA ILE A 12 -36.27 8.02 20.62
C ILE A 12 -34.74 8.04 20.55
N PRO A 13 -34.04 8.74 21.48
CA PRO A 13 -32.58 8.72 21.53
C PRO A 13 -32.07 7.39 22.09
N VAL A 14 -31.44 6.58 21.25
CA VAL A 14 -30.81 5.31 21.62
C VAL A 14 -29.30 5.39 21.41
N ARG A 15 -28.51 4.91 22.38
CA ARG A 15 -27.05 4.87 22.20
C ARG A 15 -26.69 3.88 21.09
N SER A 16 -25.78 4.27 20.21
CA SER A 16 -25.37 3.46 19.06
C SER A 16 -24.93 2.03 19.41
N MET A 17 -24.33 1.83 20.58
CA MET A 17 -23.91 0.50 21.03
C MET A 17 -25.11 -0.44 21.27
N TRP A 18 -26.22 0.06 21.83
CA TRP A 18 -27.41 -0.74 22.08
C TRP A 18 -28.13 -1.13 20.80
N LEU A 19 -28.20 -0.20 19.84
CA LEU A 19 -28.77 -0.47 18.52
C LEU A 19 -28.07 -1.64 17.81
N VAL A 20 -26.74 -1.66 17.83
CA VAL A 20 -25.94 -2.73 17.21
C VAL A 20 -26.15 -4.07 17.94
N ILE A 21 -26.22 -4.06 19.27
CA ILE A 21 -26.47 -5.28 20.05
C ILE A 21 -27.88 -5.84 19.77
N ILE A 22 -28.90 -4.98 19.75
CA ILE A 22 -30.28 -5.38 19.50
C ILE A 22 -30.45 -5.89 18.07
N MET A 23 -29.92 -5.16 17.08
CA MET A 23 -29.95 -5.60 15.68
C MET A 23 -29.21 -6.92 15.47
N GLY A 24 -28.04 -7.07 16.10
CA GLY A 24 -27.29 -8.34 16.09
C GLY A 24 -28.04 -9.47 16.77
N SER A 25 -28.74 -9.19 17.87
CA SER A 25 -29.56 -10.17 18.60
C SER A 25 -30.80 -10.57 17.81
N ILE A 26 -31.54 -9.63 17.22
CA ILE A 26 -32.70 -9.91 16.36
C ILE A 26 -32.27 -10.73 15.15
N ALA A 27 -31.17 -10.36 14.50
CA ALA A 27 -30.62 -11.14 13.40
C ALA A 27 -30.23 -12.56 13.87
N PHE A 28 -29.66 -12.70 15.06
CA PHE A 28 -29.31 -13.99 15.66
C PHE A 28 -30.53 -14.85 16.05
N PHE A 29 -31.60 -14.26 16.58
CA PHE A 29 -32.81 -14.99 16.98
C PHE A 29 -33.73 -15.30 15.80
N GLY A 30 -33.85 -14.39 14.82
CA GLY A 30 -34.56 -14.66 13.56
C GLY A 30 -33.92 -15.80 12.75
N LEU A 31 -32.63 -16.04 12.99
CA LEU A 31 -31.84 -17.14 12.46
C LEU A 31 -32.19 -18.50 13.09
N LEU A 32 -32.66 -18.52 14.35
CA LEU A 32 -33.03 -19.74 15.08
C LEU A 32 -34.46 -20.21 14.78
N GLY A 33 -35.32 -19.32 14.25
CA GLY A 33 -36.74 -19.60 14.02
C GLY A 33 -37.10 -20.21 12.66
N ASN A 34 -36.17 -20.28 11.71
CA ASN A 34 -36.42 -20.81 10.35
C ASN A 34 -35.47 -21.98 10.06
N ALA A 35 -35.82 -23.16 10.55
CA ALA A 35 -35.00 -24.37 10.54
C ALA A 35 -35.24 -25.26 9.31
N ASP A 36 -35.15 -24.71 8.09
CA ASP A 36 -35.22 -25.49 6.86
C ASP A 36 -33.92 -25.40 6.04
N GLY A 37 -33.07 -26.42 6.18
CA GLY A 37 -32.15 -26.97 5.16
C GLY A 37 -30.95 -26.17 4.62
N ILE A 38 -30.95 -24.82 4.60
CA ILE A 38 -29.95 -24.01 3.83
C ILE A 38 -28.96 -23.25 4.75
N SER A 39 -28.97 -23.57 6.05
CA SER A 39 -28.43 -22.72 7.11
C SER A 39 -26.93 -22.89 7.44
N HIS A 40 -26.34 -24.08 7.38
CA HIS A 40 -25.11 -24.33 8.16
C HIS A 40 -23.91 -23.40 7.87
N VAL A 41 -23.64 -23.05 6.61
CA VAL A 41 -22.42 -22.31 6.24
C VAL A 41 -22.53 -20.81 6.55
N THR A 42 -23.66 -20.19 6.22
CA THR A 42 -23.88 -18.75 6.46
C THR A 42 -23.96 -18.43 7.95
N HIS A 43 -24.53 -19.35 8.73
CA HIS A 43 -24.70 -19.19 10.17
C HIS A 43 -23.36 -19.27 10.90
N ILE A 44 -22.49 -20.21 10.51
CA ILE A 44 -21.14 -20.34 11.08
C ILE A 44 -20.28 -19.13 10.70
N SER A 45 -20.39 -18.64 9.46
CA SER A 45 -19.65 -17.45 8.99
C SER A 45 -20.02 -16.21 9.81
N GLY A 46 -21.32 -15.95 10.03
CA GLY A 46 -21.78 -14.80 10.82
C GLY A 46 -21.33 -14.85 12.29
N MET A 47 -21.42 -16.03 12.93
CA MET A 47 -20.97 -16.21 14.31
C MET A 47 -19.45 -16.05 14.44
N LEU A 48 -18.68 -16.57 13.48
CA LEU A 48 -17.23 -16.46 13.46
C LEU A 48 -16.77 -15.01 13.21
N ILE A 49 -17.39 -14.30 12.26
CA ILE A 49 -17.12 -12.88 12.00
C ILE A 49 -17.47 -12.03 13.23
N GLY A 50 -18.64 -12.24 13.83
CA GLY A 50 -19.06 -11.55 15.05
C GLY A 50 -18.11 -11.79 16.23
N TYR A 51 -17.67 -13.04 16.43
CA TYR A 51 -16.70 -13.40 17.46
C TYR A 51 -15.33 -12.73 17.22
N VAL A 52 -14.84 -12.72 15.99
CA VAL A 52 -13.56 -12.06 15.64
C VAL A 52 -13.65 -10.54 15.87
N LEU A 53 -14.78 -9.91 15.49
CA LEU A 53 -15.01 -8.48 15.69
C LEU A 53 -15.09 -8.08 17.17
N LEU A 54 -15.68 -8.92 18.03
CA LEU A 54 -15.81 -8.65 19.46
C LEU A 54 -14.52 -8.97 20.24
N LYS A 55 -13.84 -10.07 19.90
CA LYS A 55 -12.63 -10.53 20.61
C LYS A 55 -11.42 -9.66 20.31
N LYS A 56 -11.29 -9.19 19.07
CA LYS A 56 -10.14 -8.39 18.66
C LYS A 56 -10.50 -6.92 18.83
N LYS A 57 -9.88 -6.24 19.81
CA LYS A 57 -9.81 -4.76 19.86
C LYS A 57 -8.93 -4.30 18.71
N TRP A 58 -9.40 -4.47 17.47
CA TRP A 58 -8.68 -4.08 16.29
C TRP A 58 -8.62 -2.56 16.32
N ARG A 59 -7.48 -2.06 16.78
CA ARG A 59 -7.19 -0.64 16.82
C ARG A 59 -6.98 -0.26 15.36
N TRP A 60 -8.03 0.20 14.71
CA TRP A 60 -8.06 0.58 13.28
C TRP A 60 -6.85 1.43 12.85
N ARG A 61 -6.27 2.19 13.79
CA ARG A 61 -5.01 2.93 13.65
C ARG A 61 -3.81 2.06 13.26
N ASP A 62 -3.64 0.88 13.86
CA ASP A 62 -2.48 0.01 13.62
C ASP A 62 -2.55 -0.65 12.23
N ILE A 63 -3.75 -1.02 11.78
CA ILE A 63 -4.00 -1.57 10.45
C ILE A 63 -3.72 -0.51 9.39
N TRP A 64 -4.28 0.70 9.59
CA TRP A 64 -4.06 1.82 8.67
C TRP A 64 -2.59 2.23 8.61
N PHE A 65 -1.89 2.21 9.75
CA PHE A 65 -0.46 2.48 9.84
C PHE A 65 0.38 1.42 9.13
N ALA A 66 0.08 0.13 9.31
CA ALA A 66 0.80 -0.97 8.67
C ALA A 66 0.65 -0.95 7.14
N ILE A 67 -0.56 -0.68 6.64
CA ILE A 67 -0.84 -0.57 5.20
C ILE A 67 -0.05 0.62 4.63
N ARG A 68 -0.14 1.80 5.25
CA ARG A 68 0.54 3.01 4.79
C ARG A 68 2.07 2.88 4.85
N LYS A 69 2.61 2.25 5.90
CA LYS A 69 4.05 1.99 6.06
C LYS A 69 4.58 1.13 4.92
N LYS A 70 3.88 0.04 4.59
CA LYS A 70 4.28 -0.88 3.53
C LYS A 70 4.26 -0.22 2.14
N THR A 71 3.29 0.66 1.88
CA THR A 71 3.22 1.42 0.61
C THR A 71 4.35 2.46 0.50
N ILE A 72 4.72 3.12 1.59
CA ILE A 72 5.80 4.13 1.59
C ILE A 72 7.16 3.46 1.44
N GLU A 73 7.45 2.38 2.17
CA GLU A 73 8.72 1.65 2.08
C GLU A 73 9.00 1.14 0.65
N PHE A 74 7.96 0.70 -0.06
CA PHE A 74 8.11 0.21 -1.43
C PHE A 74 8.50 1.31 -2.44
N GLN A 75 8.05 2.55 -2.23
CA GLN A 75 8.44 3.68 -3.09
C GLN A 75 9.85 4.18 -2.78
N VAL A 76 10.23 4.18 -1.50
CA VAL A 76 11.56 4.61 -1.05
C VAL A 76 12.65 3.67 -1.56
N GLN A 77 12.45 2.34 -1.48
CA GLN A 77 13.43 1.36 -1.99
C GLN A 77 13.70 1.54 -3.48
N ARG A 78 12.67 1.82 -4.29
CA ARG A 78 12.86 2.07 -5.73
C ARG A 78 13.61 3.37 -6.04
N TYR A 79 13.45 4.39 -5.20
CA TYR A 79 14.18 5.64 -5.37
C TYR A 79 15.66 5.46 -5.01
N GLU A 80 15.96 4.76 -3.92
CA GLU A 80 17.34 4.45 -3.52
C GLU A 80 18.05 3.62 -4.59
N GLU A 81 17.43 2.55 -5.10
CA GLU A 81 18.01 1.70 -6.14
C GLU A 81 18.29 2.48 -7.43
N LYS A 82 17.35 3.34 -7.87
CA LYS A 82 17.55 4.22 -9.02
C LYS A 82 18.70 5.21 -8.78
N SER A 83 18.80 5.77 -7.58
CA SER A 83 19.87 6.71 -7.22
C SER A 83 21.25 6.05 -7.20
N ILE A 84 21.34 4.81 -6.71
CA ILE A 84 22.59 4.03 -6.68
C ILE A 84 23.02 3.69 -8.11
N LYS A 85 22.08 3.24 -8.95
CA LYS A 85 22.36 2.94 -10.36
C LYS A 85 22.83 4.17 -11.13
N ASN A 86 22.19 5.33 -10.90
CA ASN A 86 22.62 6.60 -11.52
C ASN A 86 24.00 7.04 -11.04
N LYS A 87 24.32 6.90 -9.75
CA LYS A 87 25.67 7.19 -9.22
C LYS A 87 26.74 6.28 -9.84
N MET A 88 26.45 4.99 -10.01
CA MET A 88 27.37 4.06 -10.67
C MET A 88 27.58 4.43 -12.14
N LEU A 89 26.50 4.77 -12.87
CA LEU A 89 26.59 5.23 -14.25
C LEU A 89 27.42 6.52 -14.40
N GLN A 90 27.23 7.49 -13.51
CA GLN A 90 28.05 8.72 -13.53
C GLN A 90 29.53 8.42 -13.31
N LYS A 91 29.86 7.54 -12.36
CA LYS A 91 31.25 7.13 -12.11
C LYS A 91 31.89 6.49 -13.34
N ASP A 92 31.16 5.63 -14.05
CA ASP A 92 31.65 5.02 -15.29
C ASP A 92 31.89 6.07 -16.38
N ILE A 93 31.02 7.09 -16.49
CA ILE A 93 31.19 8.20 -17.44
C ILE A 93 32.43 9.02 -17.09
N ASP A 94 32.63 9.37 -15.81
CA ASP A 94 33.77 10.17 -15.36
C ASP A 94 35.11 9.49 -15.71
N VAL A 95 35.18 8.16 -15.55
CA VAL A 95 36.36 7.37 -15.95
C VAL A 95 36.61 7.49 -17.46
N ILE A 96 35.56 7.43 -18.27
CA ILE A 96 35.68 7.55 -19.72
C ILE A 96 36.06 8.98 -20.12
N LEU A 97 35.53 10.00 -19.45
CA LEU A 97 35.88 11.41 -19.66
C LEU A 97 37.36 11.67 -19.34
N GLU A 98 37.88 11.08 -18.26
CA GLU A 98 39.29 11.17 -17.90
C GLU A 98 40.18 10.50 -18.96
N LYS A 99 39.73 9.38 -19.53
CA LYS A 99 40.43 8.70 -20.63
C LYS A 99 40.44 9.56 -21.90
N ILE A 100 39.30 10.18 -22.25
CA ILE A 100 39.22 11.14 -23.37
C ILE A 100 40.19 12.29 -23.15
N GLN A 101 40.30 12.82 -21.94
CA GLN A 101 41.20 13.92 -21.62
C GLN A 101 42.67 13.54 -21.83
N LYS A 102 43.05 12.28 -21.59
CA LYS A 102 44.45 11.79 -21.71
C LYS A 102 44.83 11.36 -23.12
N VAL A 103 43.98 10.58 -23.81
CA VAL A 103 44.32 9.95 -25.10
C VAL A 103 43.47 10.45 -26.28
N GLY A 104 42.51 11.35 -26.03
CA GLY A 104 41.55 11.82 -27.02
C GLY A 104 40.43 10.81 -27.31
N PHE A 105 39.39 11.26 -28.01
CA PHE A 105 38.20 10.46 -28.31
C PHE A 105 38.50 9.20 -29.17
N ILE A 106 39.55 9.27 -30.01
CA ILE A 106 39.97 8.18 -30.90
C ILE A 106 40.61 7.02 -30.10
N GLY A 107 41.11 7.27 -28.89
CA GLY A 107 41.69 6.26 -28.00
C GLY A 107 40.67 5.43 -27.21
N LEU A 108 39.38 5.62 -27.45
CA LEU A 108 38.29 4.85 -26.85
C LEU A 108 38.02 3.58 -27.64
N SER A 109 37.68 2.51 -26.92
CA SER A 109 37.12 1.31 -27.54
C SER A 109 35.68 1.55 -28.00
N ASP A 110 35.23 0.79 -29.00
CA ASP A 110 33.85 0.86 -29.50
C ASP A 110 32.80 0.66 -28.40
N ARG A 111 33.12 -0.15 -27.36
CA ARG A 111 32.24 -0.36 -26.20
C ARG A 111 32.14 0.88 -25.31
N GLU A 112 33.23 1.62 -25.10
CA GLU A 112 33.22 2.85 -24.32
C GLU A 112 32.49 3.97 -25.05
N GLN A 113 32.68 4.08 -26.37
CA GLN A 113 31.96 5.04 -27.21
C GLN A 113 30.44 4.77 -27.19
N SER A 114 30.04 3.51 -27.35
CA SER A 114 28.63 3.11 -27.32
C SER A 114 27.97 3.40 -25.96
N LYS A 115 28.67 3.09 -24.85
CA LYS A 115 28.19 3.42 -23.49
C LYS A 115 28.02 4.93 -23.27
N LEU A 116 28.98 5.73 -23.71
CA LEU A 116 28.92 7.20 -23.62
C LEU A 116 27.72 7.77 -24.39
N TYR A 117 27.50 7.27 -25.61
CA TYR A 117 26.38 7.69 -26.45
C TYR A 117 25.03 7.34 -25.81
N GLU A 118 24.89 6.12 -25.30
CA GLU A 118 23.67 5.67 -24.62
C GLU A 118 23.39 6.46 -23.34
N ALA A 119 24.43 6.73 -22.54
CA ALA A 119 24.34 7.56 -21.34
C ALA A 119 23.92 9.00 -21.67
N SER A 120 24.58 9.63 -22.65
CA SER A 120 24.26 10.99 -23.12
C SER A 120 22.81 11.10 -23.60
N LYS A 121 22.35 10.12 -24.39
CA LYS A 121 20.97 10.06 -24.88
C LYS A 121 19.96 9.92 -23.74
N THR A 122 20.27 9.10 -22.74
CA THR A 122 19.38 8.86 -21.59
C THR A 122 19.31 10.08 -20.67
N MET A 123 20.45 10.74 -20.42
CA MET A 123 20.54 11.95 -19.60
C MET A 123 19.88 13.17 -20.28
N SER A 124 20.07 13.33 -21.59
CA SER A 124 19.43 14.38 -22.39
C SER A 124 17.89 14.28 -22.36
N LYS A 125 17.37 13.05 -22.36
CA LYS A 125 15.92 12.80 -22.34
C LYS A 125 15.29 12.97 -20.96
N ASP A 126 16.06 12.78 -19.87
CA ASP A 126 15.59 12.98 -18.50
C ASP A 126 15.54 14.48 -18.14
N GLY A 127 16.57 15.25 -18.55
CA GLY A 127 16.63 16.71 -18.28
C GLY A 127 15.69 17.60 -19.11
N GLN A 128 14.97 17.05 -20.09
CA GLN A 128 13.93 17.79 -20.85
C GLN A 128 12.52 17.65 -20.25
N LYS A 129 12.35 16.85 -19.19
CA LYS A 129 11.04 16.60 -18.56
C LYS A 129 10.72 17.54 -17.39
N ASP A 130 11.62 18.48 -17.11
CA ASP A 130 11.49 19.49 -16.06
C ASP A 130 11.16 20.86 -16.67
#